data_AF-A0AAD6RWY3-F1
#
_entry.id   AF-A0AAD6RWY3-F1
#
_cell.length_a   1.000
_cell.length_b   1.000
_cell.length_c   1.000
_cell.angle_alpha   90.00
_cell.angle_beta   90.00
_cell.angle_gamma   90.00
#
_symmetry.space_group_name_H-M   'P 1'
#
loop_
_entity.id
_entity.type
_entity.pdbx_description
1 polymer ?
#
loop_
_entity_poly.entity_id
_entity_poly.type
_entity_poly.pdbx_seq_one_letter_code
_entity_poly.pdbx_strand_id
1 'polypeptide(L)'
;MFSKPVQTTLFSRQFTTTRAVLVRKKESQRKIPSKKAMAAKIRRRLAKEARLVDHSDDMTLDAAIAVLRAVEVARPHGAYELYVKTDLRGAGIAVPKGRINIPREPKPKAEDTIMVFAEGRPAEEAKRLGAQIVGGTEMIEGVLSGRLRANTILCTPELIRAITPKLGRFLGPLGLMPAERRGTVTDDIAGYIKRIKSSSEWKADRAGNIRMPIARMDFPIEDVVKNFRYVLDSIKRVTGNVKLRDRSQENTRKVTPIMRVTLSSRHAPGIPISDY
;
A
#
# COMPACT_ATOMS: atom_id res chain seq x y z
N MET A 1 -104.22 -4.06 55.56
CA MET A 1 -104.36 -2.98 54.56
C MET A 1 -103.04 -2.20 54.47
N PHE A 2 -102.42 -2.28 53.28
CA PHE A 2 -101.49 -1.34 52.64
C PHE A 2 -100.12 -1.03 53.27
N SER A 3 -99.16 -1.87 52.85
CA SER A 3 -97.72 -1.58 52.71
C SER A 3 -97.49 -0.30 51.91
N LYS A 4 -96.74 0.67 52.47
CA LYS A 4 -96.33 1.90 51.79
C LYS A 4 -95.04 1.67 50.97
N PRO A 5 -94.93 2.23 49.76
CA PRO A 5 -93.87 1.90 48.82
C PRO A 5 -92.55 2.58 49.18
N VAL A 6 -91.46 1.83 49.06
CA VAL A 6 -90.08 2.33 49.13
C VAL A 6 -89.82 3.16 47.86
N GLN A 7 -89.67 4.47 48.01
CA GLN A 7 -89.25 5.34 46.91
C GLN A 7 -87.74 5.22 46.72
N THR A 8 -87.34 4.35 45.80
CA THR A 8 -85.96 4.26 45.30
C THR A 8 -85.65 5.52 44.50
N THR A 9 -84.93 6.47 45.09
CA THR A 9 -84.41 7.63 44.37
C THR A 9 -83.36 7.17 43.36
N LEU A 10 -83.76 7.01 42.10
CA LEU A 10 -82.86 6.83 40.96
C LEU A 10 -82.04 8.11 40.80
N PHE A 11 -80.82 8.13 41.34
CA PHE A 11 -79.78 9.07 40.92
C PHE A 11 -79.42 8.73 39.46
N SER A 12 -80.15 9.32 38.51
CA SER A 12 -79.70 9.33 37.12
C SER A 12 -78.47 10.23 37.05
N ARG A 13 -77.29 9.61 36.90
CA ARG A 13 -76.10 10.34 36.50
C ARG A 13 -76.38 10.91 35.11
N GLN A 14 -76.59 12.22 35.02
CA GLN A 14 -76.54 12.91 33.74
C GLN A 14 -75.10 12.79 33.22
N PHE A 15 -74.87 11.85 32.30
CA PHE A 15 -73.64 11.82 31.55
C PHE A 15 -73.64 13.05 30.64
N THR A 16 -72.93 14.10 31.04
CA THR A 16 -72.58 15.18 30.13
C THR A 16 -71.67 14.61 29.06
N THR A 17 -72.19 14.38 27.86
CA THR A 17 -71.36 14.13 26.69
C THR A 17 -70.66 15.44 26.36
N THR A 18 -69.47 15.66 26.91
CA THR A 18 -68.57 16.70 26.42
C THR A 18 -68.42 16.45 24.92
N ARG A 19 -68.84 17.41 24.10
CA ARG A 19 -68.60 17.37 22.65
C ARG A 19 -67.10 17.14 22.49
N ALA A 20 -66.71 15.97 21.96
CA ALA A 20 -65.33 15.73 21.62
C ALA A 20 -64.93 16.82 20.63
N VAL A 21 -64.16 17.80 21.10
CA VAL A 21 -63.51 18.76 20.22
C VAL A 21 -62.59 17.90 19.38
N LEU A 22 -63.02 17.60 18.15
CA LEU A 22 -62.15 17.10 17.11
C LEU A 22 -61.10 18.19 16.95
N VAL A 23 -59.99 18.06 17.67
CA VAL A 23 -58.78 18.79 17.39
C VAL A 23 -58.49 18.46 15.95
N ARG A 24 -58.80 19.40 15.07
CA ARG A 24 -58.44 19.34 13.67
C ARG A 24 -56.93 19.16 13.71
N LYS A 25 -56.47 17.92 13.53
CA LYS A 25 -55.04 17.61 13.52
C LYS A 25 -54.56 18.34 12.28
N LYS A 26 -54.10 19.57 12.48
CA LYS A 26 -53.61 20.43 11.42
C LYS A 26 -52.49 19.60 10.82
N GLU A 27 -52.74 19.02 9.64
CA GLU A 27 -51.73 18.23 8.95
C GLU A 27 -50.59 19.21 8.75
N SER A 28 -49.57 19.10 9.61
CA SER A 28 -48.41 19.94 9.50
C SER A 28 -47.83 19.59 8.15
N GLN A 29 -47.91 20.53 7.21
CA GLN A 29 -47.30 20.36 5.89
C GLN A 29 -45.88 19.87 6.14
N ARG A 30 -45.61 18.62 5.73
CA ARG A 30 -44.31 17.99 5.94
C ARG A 30 -43.31 18.87 5.21
N LYS A 31 -42.56 19.69 5.94
CA LYS A 31 -41.60 20.61 5.34
C LYS A 31 -40.61 19.78 4.54
N ILE A 32 -40.72 19.83 3.21
CA ILE A 32 -39.83 19.11 2.31
C ILE A 32 -38.44 19.75 2.51
N PRO A 33 -37.42 18.99 2.94
CA PRO A 33 -36.11 19.54 3.21
C PRO A 33 -35.54 20.17 1.92
N SER A 34 -34.90 21.33 2.05
CA SER A 34 -34.26 21.99 0.91
C SER A 34 -33.20 21.08 0.27
N LYS A 35 -32.90 21.29 -1.01
CA LYS A 35 -31.87 20.52 -1.74
C LYS A 35 -30.53 20.49 -0.99
N LYS A 36 -30.16 21.60 -0.33
CA LYS A 36 -28.96 21.71 0.54
C LYS A 36 -29.08 20.86 1.81
N ALA A 37 -30.24 20.85 2.46
CA ALA A 37 -30.48 20.03 3.64
C ALA A 37 -30.50 18.52 3.31
N MET A 38 -31.06 18.13 2.15
CA MET A 38 -31.02 16.75 1.66
C MET A 38 -29.58 16.31 1.37
N ALA A 39 -28.79 17.12 0.68
CA ALA A 39 -27.37 16.82 0.42
C ALA A 39 -26.56 16.69 1.72
N ALA A 40 -26.79 17.56 2.71
CA ALA A 40 -26.15 17.46 4.02
C ALA A 40 -26.57 16.20 4.78
N LYS A 41 -27.85 15.80 4.69
CA LYS A 41 -28.35 14.56 5.28
C LYS A 41 -27.75 13.32 4.62
N ILE A 42 -27.61 13.31 3.29
CA ILE A 42 -26.93 12.25 2.54
C ILE A 42 -25.46 12.18 2.96
N ARG A 43 -24.75 13.32 3.04
CA ARG A 43 -23.36 13.35 3.52
C ARG A 43 -23.20 12.82 4.94
N ARG A 44 -24.10 13.20 5.86
CA ARG A 44 -24.10 12.67 7.24
C ARG A 44 -24.42 11.19 7.29
N ARG A 45 -25.35 10.71 6.47
CA ARG A 45 -25.69 9.29 6.35
C ARG A 45 -24.49 8.50 5.80
N LEU A 46 -23.88 8.95 4.70
CA LEU A 46 -22.67 8.34 4.14
C LEU A 46 -21.49 8.35 5.12
N ALA A 47 -21.31 9.43 5.88
CA ALA A 47 -20.27 9.49 6.92
C ALA A 47 -20.56 8.55 8.10
N LYS A 48 -21.85 8.37 8.46
CA LYS A 48 -22.26 7.43 9.50
C LYS A 48 -22.13 5.98 9.01
N GLU A 49 -22.53 5.70 7.76
CA GLU A 49 -22.37 4.41 7.08
C GLU A 49 -20.88 4.06 6.91
N ALA A 50 -20.03 5.01 6.55
CA ALA A 50 -18.58 4.83 6.50
C ALA A 50 -17.97 4.51 7.87
N ARG A 51 -18.55 5.03 8.97
CA ARG A 51 -18.16 4.68 10.35
C ARG A 51 -18.76 3.37 10.85
N LEU A 52 -19.84 2.93 10.23
CA LEU A 52 -20.56 1.67 10.50
C LEU A 52 -20.05 0.52 9.62
N VAL A 53 -19.10 0.76 8.71
CA VAL A 53 -18.37 -0.32 8.07
C VAL A 53 -17.73 -1.13 9.20
N ASP A 54 -18.20 -2.35 9.33
CA ASP A 54 -17.87 -3.24 10.42
C ASP A 54 -16.37 -3.59 10.33
N HIS A 55 -15.60 -3.17 11.33
CA HIS A 55 -14.20 -3.52 11.51
C HIS A 55 -14.07 -4.87 12.23
N SER A 56 -15.07 -5.74 12.11
CA SER A 56 -15.17 -7.00 12.85
C SER A 56 -14.01 -7.97 12.56
N ASP A 57 -13.33 -7.78 11.43
CA ASP A 57 -12.17 -8.57 11.01
C ASP A 57 -10.82 -7.83 11.13
N ASP A 58 -10.80 -6.62 11.70
CA ASP A 58 -9.56 -5.87 11.89
C ASP A 58 -8.74 -6.50 13.04
N MET A 59 -7.49 -6.88 12.75
CA MET A 59 -6.60 -7.48 13.73
C MET A 59 -5.37 -6.59 13.98
N THR A 60 -4.67 -6.83 15.08
CA THR A 60 -3.33 -6.28 15.28
C THR A 60 -2.34 -6.99 14.37
N LEU A 61 -1.23 -6.33 14.02
CA LEU A 61 -0.20 -6.90 13.16
C LEU A 61 0.33 -8.24 13.69
N ASP A 62 0.59 -8.33 15.00
CA ASP A 62 1.11 -9.54 15.63
C ASP A 62 0.11 -10.70 15.55
N ALA A 63 -1.18 -10.42 15.78
CA ALA A 63 -2.24 -11.41 15.66
C ALA A 63 -2.42 -11.87 14.21
N ALA A 64 -2.39 -10.93 13.25
CA ALA A 64 -2.48 -11.23 11.82
C ALA A 64 -1.31 -12.13 11.36
N ILE A 65 -0.08 -11.84 11.80
CA ILE A 65 1.10 -12.67 11.51
C ILE A 65 0.89 -14.09 12.03
N ALA A 66 0.40 -14.24 13.27
CA ALA A 66 0.15 -15.56 13.87
C ALA A 66 -0.91 -16.36 13.09
N VAL A 67 -2.04 -15.74 12.74
CA VAL A 67 -3.11 -16.36 11.94
C VAL A 67 -2.58 -16.79 10.57
N LEU A 68 -1.87 -15.90 9.86
CA LEU A 68 -1.33 -16.21 8.55
C LEU A 68 -0.31 -17.36 8.57
N ARG A 69 0.51 -17.48 9.62
CA ARG A 69 1.41 -18.65 9.79
C ARG A 69 0.63 -19.92 10.02
N ALA A 70 -0.42 -19.87 10.83
CA ALA A 70 -1.25 -21.04 11.13
C ALA A 70 -1.99 -21.55 9.87
N VAL A 71 -2.37 -20.66 8.96
CA VAL A 71 -2.99 -21.04 7.68
C VAL A 71 -1.95 -21.61 6.70
N GLU A 72 -0.76 -21.02 6.63
CA GLU A 72 0.29 -21.38 5.65
C GLU A 72 1.28 -22.46 6.17
N VAL A 73 0.90 -23.26 7.18
CA VAL A 73 1.74 -24.34 7.75
C VAL A 73 2.24 -25.32 6.67
N ALA A 74 1.42 -25.59 5.67
CA ALA A 74 1.79 -26.48 4.56
C ALA A 74 2.87 -25.90 3.63
N ARG A 75 3.18 -24.59 3.70
CA ARG A 75 4.07 -23.88 2.77
C ARG A 75 4.96 -22.86 3.51
N PRO A 76 6.02 -23.31 4.19
CA PRO A 76 6.87 -22.43 5.01
C PRO A 76 7.66 -21.38 4.20
N HIS A 77 7.69 -21.50 2.87
CA HIS A 77 8.38 -20.56 1.97
C HIS A 77 7.42 -19.53 1.34
N GLY A 78 6.17 -19.46 1.82
CA GLY A 78 5.19 -18.47 1.39
C GLY A 78 5.65 -17.03 1.69
N ALA A 79 5.09 -16.06 0.98
CA ALA A 79 5.38 -14.65 1.19
C ALA A 79 4.24 -13.97 1.96
N TYR A 80 4.60 -13.06 2.85
CA TYR A 80 3.71 -12.02 3.34
C TYR A 80 3.66 -10.90 2.32
N GLU A 81 2.46 -10.56 1.88
CA GLU A 81 2.20 -9.47 0.97
C GLU A 81 1.46 -8.34 1.69
N LEU A 82 2.01 -7.15 1.57
CA LEU A 82 1.35 -5.93 2.05
C LEU A 82 0.49 -5.36 0.93
N TYR A 83 -0.78 -5.12 1.24
CA TYR A 83 -1.72 -4.41 0.40
C TYR A 83 -2.11 -3.08 1.06
N VAL A 84 -1.88 -1.97 0.36
CA VAL A 84 -2.26 -0.64 0.82
C VAL A 84 -3.21 -0.01 -0.19
N LYS A 85 -4.42 0.32 0.27
CA LYS A 85 -5.41 1.07 -0.51
C LYS A 85 -5.23 2.56 -0.26
N THR A 86 -5.01 3.32 -1.31
CA THR A 86 -4.95 4.78 -1.31
C THR A 86 -6.09 5.35 -2.13
N ASP A 87 -6.54 6.57 -1.78
CA ASP A 87 -7.58 7.26 -2.54
C ASP A 87 -6.96 8.21 -3.58
N LEU A 88 -7.04 7.83 -4.86
CA LEU A 88 -6.56 8.62 -5.99
C LEU A 88 -7.67 9.40 -6.73
N ARG A 89 -8.84 9.64 -6.12
CA ARG A 89 -10.03 10.24 -6.77
C ARG A 89 -9.89 11.71 -7.23
N GLY A 90 -8.69 12.29 -7.31
CA GLY A 90 -8.46 13.67 -7.72
C GLY A 90 -7.77 13.81 -9.08
N ALA A 91 -8.33 14.64 -9.96
CA ALA A 91 -7.65 15.06 -11.19
C ALA A 91 -6.30 15.73 -10.86
N GLY A 92 -5.22 15.24 -11.49
CA GLY A 92 -3.86 15.76 -11.31
C GLY A 92 -3.08 15.19 -10.11
N ILE A 93 -3.58 14.17 -9.40
CA ILE A 93 -2.78 13.44 -8.40
C ILE A 93 -1.85 12.45 -9.11
N ALA A 94 -0.54 12.63 -8.94
CA ALA A 94 0.44 11.71 -9.49
C ALA A 94 0.37 10.35 -8.77
N VAL A 95 0.50 9.27 -9.54
CA VAL A 95 0.51 7.89 -9.01
C VAL A 95 1.70 7.72 -8.05
N PRO A 96 1.48 7.39 -6.76
CA PRO A 96 2.55 7.16 -5.80
C PRO A 96 3.50 6.06 -6.26
N LYS A 97 4.79 6.34 -6.21
CA LYS A 97 5.87 5.38 -6.47
C LYS A 97 7.02 5.65 -5.51
N GLY A 98 7.71 4.60 -5.10
CA GLY A 98 8.83 4.71 -4.19
C GLY A 98 9.82 3.57 -4.39
N ARG A 99 11.06 3.83 -3.98
CA ARG A 99 12.13 2.85 -3.91
C ARG A 99 12.58 2.75 -2.46
N ILE A 100 12.66 1.54 -1.93
CA ILE A 100 12.87 1.30 -0.51
C ILE A 100 13.86 0.15 -0.30
N ASN A 101 14.75 0.33 0.68
CA ASN A 101 15.70 -0.72 1.05
C ASN A 101 15.20 -1.51 2.25
N ILE A 102 14.48 -2.61 1.99
CA ILE A 102 13.89 -3.42 3.05
C ILE A 102 15.02 -4.05 3.88
N PRO A 103 15.03 -3.92 5.23
CA PRO A 103 16.11 -4.42 6.08
C PRO A 103 16.44 -5.90 5.84
N ARG A 104 15.42 -6.72 5.67
CA ARG A 104 15.55 -8.12 5.27
C ARG A 104 14.66 -8.41 4.07
N GLU A 105 15.24 -8.62 2.89
CA GLU A 105 14.44 -8.77 1.68
C GLU A 105 13.66 -10.10 1.65
N PRO A 106 12.38 -10.10 1.21
CA PRO A 106 11.57 -11.30 1.08
C PRO A 106 11.91 -12.12 -0.15
N LYS A 107 12.38 -11.47 -1.22
CA LYS A 107 12.85 -12.19 -2.38
C LYS A 107 14.08 -12.98 -1.94
N PRO A 108 14.19 -14.27 -2.27
CA PRO A 108 15.51 -14.89 -2.30
C PRO A 108 16.40 -13.94 -3.11
N LYS A 109 17.68 -13.81 -2.75
CA LYS A 109 18.66 -13.23 -3.68
C LYS A 109 18.58 -14.08 -4.94
N ALA A 110 17.70 -13.74 -5.88
CA ALA A 110 17.93 -14.06 -7.26
C ALA A 110 19.32 -13.48 -7.47
N GLU A 111 20.26 -14.34 -7.84
CA GLU A 111 21.56 -13.89 -8.26
C GLU A 111 21.26 -13.05 -9.50
N ASP A 112 20.95 -11.77 -9.31
CA ASP A 112 21.06 -10.79 -10.36
C ASP A 112 22.49 -10.97 -10.82
N THR A 113 22.65 -11.61 -11.97
CA THR A 113 23.96 -11.76 -12.57
C THR A 113 24.37 -10.36 -12.96
N ILE A 114 25.18 -9.74 -12.11
CA ILE A 114 25.73 -8.41 -12.29
C ILE A 114 27.01 -8.57 -13.08
N MET A 115 27.01 -7.98 -14.27
CA MET A 115 28.18 -7.83 -15.09
C MET A 115 28.70 -6.40 -14.97
N VAL A 116 29.99 -6.26 -14.70
CA VAL A 116 30.65 -4.96 -14.55
C VAL A 116 31.76 -4.80 -15.57
N PHE A 117 31.63 -3.77 -16.41
CA PHE A 117 32.68 -3.29 -17.31
C PHE A 117 33.52 -2.26 -16.56
N ALA A 118 34.65 -2.70 -16.01
CA ALA A 118 35.58 -1.87 -15.25
C ALA A 118 36.99 -2.44 -15.34
N GLU A 119 37.99 -1.56 -15.26
CA GLU A 119 39.41 -1.92 -15.22
C GLU A 119 40.05 -1.36 -13.93
N GLY A 120 41.10 -2.01 -13.43
CA GLY A 120 41.83 -1.56 -12.23
C GLY A 120 41.01 -1.65 -10.93
N ARG A 121 41.12 -0.62 -10.09
CA ARG A 121 40.57 -0.60 -8.71
C ARG A 121 39.04 -0.81 -8.64
N PRO A 122 38.18 -0.18 -9.48
CA PRO A 122 36.74 -0.42 -9.45
C PRO A 122 36.36 -1.88 -9.80
N ALA A 123 37.17 -2.56 -10.62
CA ALA A 123 36.95 -3.97 -10.95
C ALA A 123 37.17 -4.89 -9.74
N GLU A 124 38.23 -4.65 -8.97
CA GLU A 124 38.50 -5.40 -7.74
C GLU A 124 37.39 -5.21 -6.70
N GLU A 125 36.91 -3.98 -6.56
CA GLU A 125 35.82 -3.66 -5.63
C GLU A 125 34.50 -4.36 -6.03
N ALA A 126 34.18 -4.38 -7.33
CA ALA A 126 33.03 -5.11 -7.85
C ALA A 126 33.11 -6.61 -7.56
N LYS A 127 34.29 -7.23 -7.75
CA LYS A 127 34.52 -8.65 -7.43
C LYS A 127 34.30 -8.93 -5.94
N ARG A 128 34.84 -8.07 -5.05
CA ARG A 128 34.65 -8.22 -3.58
C ARG A 128 33.20 -8.12 -3.14
N LEU A 129 32.38 -7.33 -3.83
CA LEU A 129 30.96 -7.16 -3.53
C LEU A 129 30.07 -8.25 -4.14
N GLY A 130 30.66 -9.25 -4.78
CA GLY A 130 29.97 -10.38 -5.37
C GLY A 130 29.24 -10.04 -6.66
N ALA A 131 29.89 -9.28 -7.56
CA ALA A 131 29.54 -9.28 -8.98
C ALA A 131 30.06 -10.58 -9.62
N GLN A 132 29.23 -11.27 -10.40
CA GLN A 132 29.55 -12.58 -10.96
C GLN A 132 30.52 -12.48 -12.14
N ILE A 133 30.43 -11.41 -12.93
CA ILE A 133 31.22 -11.22 -14.15
C ILE A 133 31.83 -9.82 -14.10
N VAL A 134 33.17 -9.74 -14.13
CA VAL A 134 33.89 -8.45 -14.08
C VAL A 134 35.07 -8.51 -15.04
N GLY A 135 35.18 -7.49 -15.90
CA GLY A 135 36.26 -7.37 -16.89
C GLY A 135 36.18 -6.05 -17.66
N GLY A 136 37.08 -5.87 -18.62
CA GLY A 136 37.15 -4.72 -19.50
C GLY A 136 36.55 -4.98 -20.87
N THR A 137 37.23 -4.51 -21.91
CA THR A 137 36.78 -4.63 -23.31
C THR A 137 36.84 -6.05 -23.88
N GLU A 138 37.57 -6.96 -23.26
CA GLU A 138 37.72 -8.36 -23.67
C GLU A 138 36.41 -9.17 -23.58
N MET A 139 35.48 -8.74 -22.71
CA MET A 139 34.20 -9.43 -22.53
C MET A 139 33.19 -9.14 -23.65
N ILE A 140 33.44 -8.13 -24.49
CA ILE A 140 32.49 -7.69 -25.54
C ILE A 140 32.13 -8.85 -26.48
N GLU A 141 33.10 -9.63 -26.91
CA GLU A 141 32.89 -10.78 -27.81
C GLU A 141 32.10 -11.91 -27.12
N GLY A 142 32.34 -12.14 -25.82
CA GLY A 142 31.59 -13.09 -25.02
C GLY A 142 30.12 -12.70 -24.85
N VAL A 143 29.82 -11.40 -24.76
CA VAL A 143 28.45 -10.87 -24.71
C VAL A 143 27.77 -10.96 -26.08
N LEU A 144 28.47 -10.60 -27.16
CA LEU A 144 27.95 -10.68 -28.52
C LEU A 144 27.64 -12.11 -28.96
N SER A 145 28.49 -13.07 -28.56
CA SER A 145 28.25 -14.50 -28.83
C SER A 145 27.17 -15.12 -27.92
N GLY A 146 26.67 -14.37 -26.94
CA GLY A 146 25.64 -14.82 -25.99
C GLY A 146 26.14 -15.83 -24.95
N ARG A 147 27.46 -16.04 -24.85
CA ARG A 147 28.11 -16.89 -23.83
C ARG A 147 28.02 -16.26 -22.44
N LEU A 148 28.16 -14.94 -22.37
CA LEU A 148 28.03 -14.16 -21.15
C LEU A 148 26.66 -13.48 -21.14
N ARG A 149 25.85 -13.77 -20.12
CA ARG A 149 24.51 -13.19 -19.93
C ARG A 149 24.39 -12.61 -18.54
N ALA A 150 23.79 -11.43 -18.45
CA ALA A 150 23.59 -10.72 -17.21
C ALA A 150 22.24 -9.99 -17.21
N ASN A 151 21.65 -9.86 -16.03
CA ASN A 151 20.39 -9.13 -15.84
C ASN A 151 20.65 -7.64 -15.62
N THR A 152 21.81 -7.31 -15.08
CA THR A 152 22.24 -5.94 -14.81
C THR A 152 23.67 -5.75 -15.30
N ILE A 153 23.87 -4.70 -16.09
CA ILE A 153 25.20 -4.32 -16.61
C ILE A 153 25.57 -2.94 -16.05
N LEU A 154 26.75 -2.87 -15.45
CA LEU A 154 27.37 -1.64 -14.93
C LEU A 154 28.62 -1.32 -15.72
N CYS A 155 28.95 -0.04 -15.83
CA CYS A 155 30.12 0.41 -16.58
C CYS A 155 30.74 1.66 -15.94
N THR A 156 32.07 1.78 -16.01
CA THR A 156 32.75 3.04 -15.72
C THR A 156 32.63 4.02 -16.89
N PRO A 157 32.63 5.35 -16.64
CA PRO A 157 32.59 6.37 -17.70
C PRO A 157 33.73 6.26 -18.73
N GLU A 158 34.87 5.68 -18.34
CA GLU A 158 36.02 5.49 -19.22
C GLU A 158 35.76 4.45 -20.32
N LEU A 159 35.11 3.33 -19.96
CA LEU A 159 34.89 2.20 -20.86
C LEU A 159 33.61 2.33 -21.69
N ILE A 160 32.70 3.24 -21.33
CA ILE A 160 31.41 3.39 -22.03
C ILE A 160 31.59 3.70 -23.52
N ARG A 161 32.60 4.50 -23.87
CA ARG A 161 32.90 4.90 -25.25
C ARG A 161 33.33 3.72 -26.11
N ALA A 162 34.06 2.76 -25.54
CA ALA A 162 34.53 1.58 -26.24
C ALA A 162 33.43 0.52 -26.44
N ILE A 163 32.54 0.35 -25.45
CA ILE A 163 31.49 -0.68 -25.50
C ILE A 163 30.26 -0.27 -26.30
N THR A 164 29.90 1.02 -26.30
CA THR A 164 28.63 1.53 -26.86
C THR A 164 28.44 1.20 -28.35
N PRO A 165 29.43 1.42 -29.24
CA PRO A 165 29.25 1.14 -30.66
C PRO A 165 29.03 -0.35 -30.96
N LYS A 166 29.70 -1.23 -30.21
CA LYS A 166 29.68 -2.69 -30.45
C LYS A 166 28.47 -3.37 -29.83
N LEU A 167 28.15 -3.06 -28.58
CA LEU A 167 27.07 -3.71 -27.83
C LEU A 167 25.71 -3.02 -27.98
N GLY A 168 25.66 -1.77 -28.46
CA GLY A 168 24.42 -1.00 -28.56
C GLY A 168 23.32 -1.68 -29.38
N ARG A 169 23.67 -2.35 -30.48
CA ARG A 169 22.71 -3.08 -31.33
C ARG A 169 22.10 -4.30 -30.64
N PHE A 170 22.85 -4.94 -29.73
CA PHE A 170 22.44 -6.16 -29.04
C PHE A 170 21.73 -5.86 -27.71
N LEU A 171 22.32 -5.01 -26.87
CA LEU A 171 21.80 -4.67 -25.54
C LEU A 171 20.71 -3.58 -25.57
N GLY A 172 20.63 -2.79 -26.65
CA GLY A 172 19.63 -1.72 -26.82
C GLY A 172 18.19 -2.24 -26.78
N PRO A 173 17.81 -3.19 -27.66
CA PRO A 173 16.45 -3.76 -27.67
C PRO A 173 16.06 -4.46 -26.35
N LEU A 174 17.04 -5.02 -25.64
CA LEU A 174 16.84 -5.68 -24.34
C LEU A 174 16.73 -4.69 -23.17
N GLY A 175 17.02 -3.40 -23.40
CA GLY A 175 17.02 -2.38 -22.35
C GLY A 175 18.13 -2.57 -21.30
N LEU A 176 19.12 -3.41 -21.57
CA LEU A 176 20.24 -3.74 -20.67
C LEU A 176 21.47 -2.83 -20.86
N MET A 177 21.46 -2.00 -21.91
CA MET A 177 22.56 -1.08 -22.21
C MET A 177 22.81 -0.10 -21.03
N PRO A 178 24.06 0.04 -20.53
CA PRO A 178 24.40 1.03 -19.53
C PRO A 178 24.13 2.46 -20.01
N ALA A 179 23.57 3.29 -19.13
CA ALA A 179 23.24 4.68 -19.44
C ALA A 179 23.40 5.58 -18.21
N GLU A 180 24.01 6.76 -18.38
CA GLU A 180 24.19 7.76 -17.33
C GLU A 180 22.85 8.19 -16.71
N ARG A 181 21.80 8.36 -17.52
CA ARG A 181 20.44 8.69 -17.03
C ARG A 181 19.88 7.66 -16.04
N ARG A 182 20.28 6.39 -16.16
CA ARG A 182 19.86 5.30 -15.26
C ARG A 182 20.81 5.14 -14.06
N GLY A 183 21.92 5.89 -14.05
CA GLY A 183 22.99 5.78 -13.07
C GLY A 183 23.81 4.48 -13.18
N THR A 184 23.61 3.68 -14.23
CA THR A 184 24.38 2.43 -14.44
C THR A 184 25.78 2.67 -15.00
N VAL A 185 26.05 3.90 -15.43
CA VAL A 185 27.39 4.40 -15.73
C VAL A 185 27.82 5.27 -14.55
N THR A 186 28.77 4.79 -13.75
CA THR A 186 29.20 5.46 -12.51
C THR A 186 30.57 5.00 -12.06
N ASP A 187 31.31 5.88 -11.38
CA ASP A 187 32.56 5.54 -10.69
C ASP A 187 32.29 4.81 -9.35
N ASP A 188 31.15 5.09 -8.71
CA ASP A 188 30.70 4.43 -7.47
C ASP A 188 29.99 3.09 -7.78
N ILE A 189 30.75 2.14 -8.33
CA ILE A 189 30.25 0.79 -8.63
C ILE A 189 29.78 0.10 -7.34
N ALA A 190 30.53 0.31 -6.26
CA ALA A 190 30.28 -0.33 -4.98
C ALA A 190 28.96 0.07 -4.33
N GLY A 191 28.71 1.37 -4.25
CA GLY A 191 27.44 1.89 -3.78
C GLY A 191 26.30 1.46 -4.70
N TYR A 192 26.52 1.41 -6.02
CA TYR A 192 25.49 0.97 -6.96
C TYR A 192 25.12 -0.51 -6.76
N ILE A 193 26.09 -1.41 -6.64
CA ILE A 193 25.82 -2.84 -6.38
C ILE A 193 25.05 -3.02 -5.06
N LYS A 194 25.44 -2.30 -4.00
CA LYS A 194 24.70 -2.32 -2.73
C LYS A 194 23.26 -1.84 -2.90
N ARG A 195 23.06 -0.72 -3.61
CA ARG A 195 21.73 -0.16 -3.89
C ARG A 195 20.86 -1.05 -4.78
N ILE A 196 21.40 -1.86 -5.68
CA ILE A 196 20.57 -2.83 -6.43
C ILE A 196 20.17 -3.98 -5.52
N LYS A 197 21.16 -4.60 -4.87
CA LYS A 197 20.96 -5.81 -4.06
C LYS A 197 20.01 -5.60 -2.89
N SER A 198 19.83 -4.36 -2.45
CA SER A 198 19.05 -4.05 -1.27
C SER A 198 17.79 -3.25 -1.56
N SER A 199 17.37 -3.04 -2.81
CA SER A 199 16.33 -2.05 -3.11
C SER A 199 15.15 -2.61 -3.87
N SER A 200 14.01 -2.61 -3.19
CA SER A 200 12.71 -2.98 -3.72
C SER A 200 11.96 -1.73 -4.17
N GLU A 201 11.34 -1.78 -5.34
CA GLU A 201 10.50 -0.71 -5.88
C GLU A 201 9.02 -1.05 -5.69
N TRP A 202 8.22 -0.07 -5.29
CA TRP A 202 6.77 -0.18 -5.22
C TRP A 202 6.11 0.95 -6.00
N LYS A 203 4.96 0.66 -6.59
CA LYS A 203 4.17 1.60 -7.38
C LYS A 203 2.69 1.33 -7.17
N ALA A 204 1.91 2.38 -6.97
CA ALA A 204 0.47 2.27 -6.95
C ALA A 204 -0.09 2.03 -8.37
N ASP A 205 -1.20 1.31 -8.48
CA ASP A 205 -1.97 1.27 -9.72
C ASP A 205 -2.79 2.56 -9.90
N ARG A 206 -3.49 2.68 -11.04
CA ARG A 206 -4.39 3.81 -11.31
C ARG A 206 -5.58 3.85 -10.34
N ALA A 207 -5.93 2.73 -9.71
CA ALA A 207 -6.99 2.64 -8.73
C ALA A 207 -6.51 2.94 -7.29
N GLY A 208 -5.22 3.22 -7.09
CA GLY A 208 -4.62 3.52 -5.78
C GLY A 208 -4.26 2.28 -4.96
N ASN A 209 -4.15 1.10 -5.55
CA ASN A 209 -3.71 -0.11 -4.86
C ASN A 209 -2.19 -0.25 -4.96
N ILE A 210 -1.54 -0.47 -3.81
CA ILE A 210 -0.12 -0.81 -3.72
C ILE A 210 -0.04 -2.24 -3.19
N ARG A 211 0.67 -3.12 -3.90
CA ARG A 211 0.93 -4.51 -3.47
C ARG A 211 2.42 -4.77 -3.52
N MET A 212 2.99 -5.27 -2.42
CA MET A 212 4.41 -5.62 -2.37
C MET A 212 4.66 -6.77 -1.39
N PRO A 213 5.47 -7.78 -1.74
CA PRO A 213 5.94 -8.76 -0.77
C PRO A 213 6.87 -8.07 0.25
N ILE A 214 6.69 -8.34 1.54
CA ILE A 214 7.45 -7.68 2.62
C ILE A 214 8.32 -8.64 3.44
N ALA A 215 7.91 -9.90 3.56
CA ALA A 215 8.65 -10.91 4.31
C ALA A 215 8.30 -12.31 3.79
N ARG A 216 9.05 -13.34 4.21
CA ARG A 216 8.67 -14.74 4.02
C ARG A 216 8.15 -15.35 5.32
N MET A 217 7.38 -16.42 5.21
CA MET A 217 6.79 -17.13 6.36
C MET A 217 7.86 -17.71 7.31
N ASP A 218 9.02 -18.08 6.78
CA ASP A 218 10.18 -18.58 7.52
C ASP A 218 10.98 -17.50 8.27
N PHE A 219 10.64 -16.22 8.15
CA PHE A 219 11.38 -15.16 8.85
C PHE A 219 11.02 -15.13 10.35
N PRO A 220 11.90 -14.64 11.24
CA PRO A 220 11.53 -14.29 12.61
C PRO A 220 10.41 -13.25 12.63
N ILE A 221 9.49 -13.32 13.60
CA ILE A 221 8.34 -12.40 13.70
C ILE A 221 8.80 -10.94 13.79
N GLU A 222 9.87 -10.68 14.55
CA GLU A 222 10.47 -9.36 14.72
C GLU A 222 10.90 -8.74 13.39
N ASP A 223 11.50 -9.54 12.51
CA ASP A 223 11.92 -9.09 11.18
C ASP A 223 10.72 -8.77 10.29
N VAL A 224 9.64 -9.56 10.38
CA VAL A 224 8.38 -9.30 9.64
C VAL A 224 7.79 -7.96 10.08
N VAL A 225 7.70 -7.72 11.38
CA VAL A 225 7.17 -6.46 11.95
C VAL A 225 8.05 -5.27 11.56
N LYS A 226 9.37 -5.42 11.65
CA LYS A 226 10.33 -4.38 11.27
C LYS A 226 10.20 -4.02 9.79
N ASN A 227 10.11 -5.02 8.91
CA ASN A 227 9.91 -4.82 7.48
C ASN A 227 8.57 -4.14 7.19
N PHE A 228 7.48 -4.60 7.81
CA PHE A 228 6.15 -4.01 7.66
C PHE A 228 6.17 -2.51 7.98
N ARG A 229 6.69 -2.14 9.15
CA ARG A 229 6.77 -0.74 9.60
C ARG A 229 7.63 0.09 8.66
N TYR A 230 8.81 -0.42 8.28
CA TYR A 230 9.72 0.28 7.39
C TYR A 230 9.08 0.59 6.02
N VAL A 231 8.40 -0.40 5.44
CA VAL A 231 7.66 -0.25 4.17
C VAL A 231 6.52 0.75 4.31
N LEU A 232 5.69 0.59 5.34
CA LEU A 232 4.54 1.45 5.54
C LEU A 232 4.95 2.91 5.78
N ASP A 233 6.00 3.14 6.57
CA ASP A 233 6.54 4.48 6.80
C ASP A 233 7.04 5.11 5.51
N SER A 234 7.70 4.34 4.63
CA SER A 234 8.08 4.82 3.31
C SER A 234 6.87 5.21 2.47
N ILE A 235 5.79 4.44 2.50
CA ILE A 235 4.55 4.77 1.79
C ILE A 235 3.91 6.02 2.39
N LYS A 236 3.84 6.13 3.73
CA LYS A 236 3.32 7.30 4.44
C LYS A 236 4.10 8.56 4.10
N ARG A 237 5.44 8.49 4.02
CA ARG A 237 6.30 9.61 3.58
C ARG A 237 5.96 10.07 2.15
N VAL A 238 5.88 9.14 1.19
CA VAL A 238 5.59 9.49 -0.21
C VAL A 238 4.16 10.00 -0.40
N THR A 239 3.20 9.44 0.34
CA THR A 239 1.77 9.84 0.26
C THR A 239 1.45 11.10 1.07
N GLY A 240 2.38 11.58 1.91
CA GLY A 240 2.22 12.77 2.74
C GLY A 240 1.44 12.53 4.05
N ASN A 241 1.24 11.27 4.46
CA ASN A 241 0.50 10.87 5.66
C ASN A 241 1.37 10.83 6.94
N VAL A 242 2.42 11.66 7.00
CA VAL A 242 3.32 11.75 8.17
C VAL A 242 2.88 12.88 9.10
N LYS A 243 2.99 12.66 10.42
CA LYS A 243 2.67 13.68 11.44
C LYS A 243 3.62 14.89 11.28
N LEU A 244 3.09 16.09 11.50
CA LEU A 244 3.65 17.42 11.15
C LEU A 244 5.10 17.78 11.57
N ARG A 245 5.87 16.91 12.26
CA ARG A 245 7.19 17.28 12.81
C ARG A 245 8.30 17.40 11.77
N ASP A 246 8.22 16.70 10.64
CA ASP A 246 9.25 16.73 9.58
C ASP A 246 8.91 17.67 8.40
N ARG A 247 8.01 18.65 8.60
CA ARG A 247 7.65 19.64 7.54
C ARG A 247 8.66 20.79 7.42
N SER A 248 9.92 20.54 7.70
CA SER A 248 11.01 21.45 7.38
C SER A 248 11.31 21.32 5.89
N GLN A 249 10.56 22.09 5.09
CA GLN A 249 10.81 22.39 3.68
C GLN A 249 10.33 21.34 2.66
N GLU A 250 9.66 21.84 1.61
CA GLU A 250 9.26 21.17 0.37
C GLU A 250 8.15 20.10 0.42
N ASN A 251 6.89 20.54 0.24
CA ASN A 251 6.13 20.32 -1.01
C ASN A 251 4.62 20.58 -0.84
N THR A 252 4.07 21.42 -1.71
CA THR A 252 2.62 21.61 -1.97
C THR A 252 1.98 20.39 -2.64
N ARG A 253 2.42 19.17 -2.30
CA ARG A 253 1.87 17.93 -2.87
C ARG A 253 0.58 17.59 -2.14
N LYS A 254 -0.48 17.34 -2.91
CA LYS A 254 -1.78 16.89 -2.38
C LYS A 254 -1.58 15.58 -1.63
N VAL A 255 -1.98 15.55 -0.36
CA VAL A 255 -1.92 14.35 0.48
C VAL A 255 -2.85 13.30 -0.12
N THR A 256 -2.33 12.11 -0.34
CA THR A 256 -3.10 10.96 -0.81
C THR A 256 -3.47 10.10 0.40
N PRO A 257 -4.73 10.09 0.87
CA PRO A 257 -5.06 9.39 2.11
C PRO A 257 -4.98 7.87 1.91
N ILE A 258 -4.44 7.17 2.92
CA ILE A 258 -4.47 5.71 3.00
C ILE A 258 -5.81 5.30 3.59
N MET A 259 -6.58 4.50 2.84
CA MET A 259 -7.90 4.03 3.22
C MET A 259 -7.85 2.72 4.03
N ARG A 260 -6.97 1.80 3.65
CA ARG A 260 -6.88 0.47 4.26
C ARG A 260 -5.48 -0.11 4.09
N VAL A 261 -4.99 -0.78 5.14
CA VAL A 261 -3.80 -1.61 5.10
C VAL A 261 -4.22 -3.03 5.41
N THR A 262 -3.81 -3.98 4.56
CA THR A 262 -4.16 -5.39 4.67
C THR A 262 -2.90 -6.22 4.50
N LEU A 263 -2.70 -7.19 5.37
CA LEU A 263 -1.66 -8.19 5.25
C LEU A 263 -2.27 -9.48 4.71
N SER A 264 -1.71 -10.03 3.65
CA SER A 264 -2.20 -11.25 3.01
C SER A 264 -1.08 -12.23 2.73
N SER A 265 -1.45 -13.48 2.46
CA SER A 265 -0.56 -14.44 1.80
C SER A 265 -1.23 -15.03 0.56
N ARG A 266 -0.52 -15.90 -0.17
CA ARG A 266 -1.00 -16.46 -1.43
C ARG A 266 -2.21 -17.37 -1.25
N HIS A 267 -2.24 -18.14 -0.15
CA HIS A 267 -3.29 -19.11 0.13
C HIS A 267 -4.10 -18.76 1.39
N ALA A 268 -3.78 -17.66 2.05
CA ALA A 268 -4.50 -17.16 3.21
C ALA A 268 -5.35 -15.92 2.86
N PRO A 269 -6.47 -15.68 3.58
CA PRO A 269 -7.25 -14.47 3.40
C PRO A 269 -6.44 -13.22 3.74
N GLY A 270 -6.84 -12.07 3.18
CA GLY A 270 -6.26 -10.78 3.55
C GLY A 270 -6.85 -10.29 4.85
N ILE A 271 -6.00 -10.04 5.84
CA ILE A 271 -6.37 -9.55 7.17
C ILE A 271 -6.15 -8.03 7.22
N PRO A 272 -7.20 -7.22 7.41
CA PRO A 272 -7.06 -5.80 7.68
C PRO A 272 -6.26 -5.57 8.97
N ILE A 273 -5.29 -4.66 8.91
CA ILE A 273 -4.47 -4.29 10.06
C ILE A 273 -5.07 -3.03 10.69
N SER A 274 -5.18 -3.02 12.01
CA SER A 274 -5.73 -1.88 12.77
C SER A 274 -4.64 -0.92 13.29
N ASP A 275 -3.45 -1.43 13.56
CA ASP A 275 -2.36 -0.76 14.28
C ASP A 275 -1.24 -0.22 13.36
N TYR A 276 -1.62 0.46 12.27
CA TYR A 276 -0.70 0.84 11.20
C TYR A 276 -0.24 2.31 11.16
#